data_AF-A0A1G1M2I0-F1
#
_entry.id   AF-A0A1G1M2I0-F1
#
_cell.length_a   1.000
_cell.length_b   1.000
_cell.length_c   1.000
_cell.angle_alpha   90.00
_cell.angle_beta   90.00
_cell.angle_gamma   90.00
#
_symmetry.space_group_name_H-M   'P 1'
#
loop_
_entity.id
_entity.type
_entity.pdbx_description
1 polymer ?
#
loop_
_entity_poly.entity_id
_entity_poly.type
_entity_poly.pdbx_seq_one_letter_code
_entity_poly.pdbx_strand_id
1 'polypeptide(L)'
;MNKRLKEIHEMNARWEKESPYNFCDRWCERCVHEKQIRCALYKDELERKITCIAHGRDEDDSEITEAIMEEQYKEVDENLSECRDKFGINPDVGALDDEDTVDFESLPQDVQKHLRFVQNNPLELAAKSYCHKARAFLQNTFYDNDKVDPILKYDFVVVSWYHTLLQVKLHRALCGFHEPACEGELALYDAVAQFQVCKKAITLSIDALRKISPAYPAFSVQIKEMLALSHNIHSRIVAMEESIT
;
A
#
# COMPACT_ATOMS: atom_id res chain seq x y z
N MET A 1 23.33 -12.72 -0.38
CA MET A 1 22.46 -11.96 -1.31
C MET A 1 22.85 -12.35 -2.74
N ASN A 2 21.89 -12.85 -3.53
CA ASN A 2 22.14 -13.24 -4.92
C ASN A 2 22.58 -12.01 -5.75
N LYS A 3 23.46 -12.22 -6.75
CA LYS A 3 23.91 -11.22 -7.70
C LYS A 3 22.73 -10.50 -8.37
N ARG A 4 21.69 -11.23 -8.78
CA ARG A 4 20.52 -10.63 -9.42
C ARG A 4 19.72 -9.70 -8.51
N LEU A 5 19.46 -10.14 -7.27
CA LEU A 5 18.81 -9.31 -6.26
C LEU A 5 19.64 -8.06 -5.94
N LYS A 6 20.98 -8.16 -5.94
CA LYS A 6 21.86 -7.01 -5.77
C LYS A 6 21.70 -5.99 -6.91
N GLU A 7 21.66 -6.45 -8.16
CA GLU A 7 21.41 -5.60 -9.33
C GLU A 7 20.07 -4.87 -9.24
N ILE A 8 19.02 -5.59 -8.80
CA ILE A 8 17.70 -5.01 -8.54
C ILE A 8 17.76 -3.91 -7.48
N HIS A 9 18.44 -4.14 -6.36
CA HIS A 9 18.61 -3.12 -5.32
C HIS A 9 19.38 -1.90 -5.81
N GLU A 10 20.43 -2.08 -6.60
CA GLU A 10 21.19 -0.98 -7.20
C GLU A 10 20.35 -0.16 -8.19
N MET A 11 19.52 -0.82 -9.00
CA MET A 11 18.58 -0.15 -9.89
C MET A 11 17.53 0.64 -9.11
N ASN A 12 16.89 0.00 -8.12
CA ASN A 12 15.88 0.61 -7.27
C ASN A 12 16.42 1.83 -6.51
N ALA A 13 17.67 1.78 -6.02
CA ALA A 13 18.31 2.91 -5.37
C ALA A 13 18.56 4.11 -6.31
N ARG A 14 18.71 3.87 -7.62
CA ARG A 14 18.76 4.95 -8.62
C ARG A 14 17.39 5.53 -8.85
N TRP A 15 16.39 4.70 -9.12
CA TRP A 15 15.03 5.15 -9.37
C TRP A 15 14.39 5.85 -8.17
N GLU A 16 14.71 5.48 -6.93
CA GLU A 16 14.22 6.20 -5.77
C GLU A 16 14.65 7.67 -5.76
N LYS A 17 15.81 8.00 -6.34
CA LYS A 17 16.28 9.39 -6.43
C LYS A 17 15.52 10.20 -7.48
N GLU A 18 15.02 9.54 -8.52
CA GLU A 18 14.32 10.15 -9.66
C GLU A 18 12.81 10.19 -9.43
N SER A 19 12.25 9.04 -9.04
CA SER A 19 10.82 8.78 -8.84
C SER A 19 10.56 8.19 -7.45
N PRO A 20 10.67 9.01 -6.39
CA PRO A 20 10.62 8.55 -5.00
C PRO A 20 9.28 7.91 -4.58
N TYR A 21 8.20 8.18 -5.31
CA TYR A 21 6.84 7.76 -4.97
C TYR A 21 6.63 6.23 -5.07
N ASN A 22 7.35 5.54 -5.95
CA ASN A 22 7.29 4.07 -6.08
C ASN A 22 7.92 3.34 -4.88
N PHE A 23 8.74 4.04 -4.09
CA PHE A 23 9.46 3.52 -2.92
C PHE A 23 8.91 4.10 -1.61
N CYS A 24 7.72 4.69 -1.67
CA CYS A 24 7.12 5.45 -0.58
C CYS A 24 6.05 4.63 0.16
N ASP A 25 5.99 4.83 1.48
CA ASP A 25 4.91 4.38 2.37
C ASP A 25 3.79 5.42 2.53
N ARG A 26 3.88 6.52 1.77
CA ARG A 26 3.00 7.69 1.77
C ARG A 26 2.93 8.44 3.10
N TRP A 27 3.81 8.15 4.06
CA TRP A 27 3.85 8.89 5.32
C TRP A 27 4.71 10.15 5.18
N CYS A 28 4.17 11.15 4.49
CA CYS A 28 4.86 12.36 4.06
C CYS A 28 5.51 13.15 5.21
N GLU A 29 4.89 13.22 6.38
CA GLU A 29 5.39 13.95 7.56
C GLU A 29 6.68 13.36 8.14
N ARG A 30 6.97 12.09 7.84
CA ARG A 30 8.21 11.41 8.26
C ARG A 30 9.29 11.44 7.18
N CYS A 31 8.99 12.00 6.02
CA CYS A 31 9.90 12.04 4.89
C CYS A 31 11.00 13.09 5.14
N VAL A 32 12.23 12.79 4.76
CA VAL A 32 13.34 13.76 4.86
C VAL A 32 13.11 14.92 3.89
N HIS A 33 13.54 16.12 4.30
CA HIS A 33 13.27 17.34 3.55
C HIS A 33 13.75 17.27 2.10
N GLU A 34 14.92 16.68 1.86
CA GLU A 34 15.51 16.53 0.52
C GLU A 34 14.67 15.65 -0.43
N LYS A 35 13.82 14.78 0.12
CA LYS A 35 12.87 13.95 -0.63
C LYS A 35 11.54 14.69 -0.83
N GLN A 36 11.05 15.40 0.20
CA GLN A 36 9.84 16.23 0.13
C GLN A 36 9.93 17.30 -0.98
N ILE A 37 11.04 18.03 -1.08
CA ILE A 37 11.21 19.12 -2.07
C ILE A 37 11.20 18.65 -3.55
N ARG A 38 11.33 17.34 -3.80
CA ARG A 38 11.32 16.73 -5.14
C ARG A 38 10.12 15.82 -5.38
N CYS A 39 9.32 15.54 -4.36
CA CYS A 39 8.17 14.66 -4.45
C CYS A 39 6.97 15.45 -4.99
N ALA A 40 6.49 15.12 -6.19
CA ALA A 40 5.30 15.74 -6.76
C ALA A 40 4.08 15.55 -5.84
N LEU A 41 3.82 14.30 -5.42
CA LEU A 41 2.72 13.98 -4.50
C LEU A 41 2.71 14.85 -3.24
N TYR A 42 3.87 15.06 -2.61
CA TYR A 42 3.94 15.90 -1.41
C TYR A 42 3.62 17.37 -1.71
N LYS A 43 4.08 17.88 -2.84
CA LYS A 43 3.80 19.26 -3.26
C LYS A 43 2.32 19.44 -3.55
N ASP A 44 1.71 18.49 -4.24
CA ASP A 44 0.28 18.50 -4.57
C ASP A 44 -0.57 18.43 -3.29
N GLU A 45 -0.23 17.54 -2.35
CA GLU A 45 -0.88 17.46 -1.03
C GLU A 45 -0.71 18.74 -0.21
N LEU A 46 0.48 19.36 -0.24
CA LEU A 46 0.76 20.62 0.46
C LEU A 46 -0.01 21.80 -0.14
N GLU A 47 -0.06 21.91 -1.46
CA GLU A 47 -0.81 22.95 -2.16
C GLU A 47 -2.30 22.83 -1.87
N ARG A 48 -2.82 21.61 -1.85
CA ARG A 48 -4.20 21.31 -1.47
C ARG A 48 -4.49 21.76 -0.04
N LYS A 49 -3.61 21.41 0.91
CA LYS A 49 -3.74 21.82 2.31
C LYS A 49 -3.74 23.34 2.47
N ILE A 50 -2.84 24.04 1.77
CA ILE A 50 -2.80 25.51 1.75
C ILE A 50 -4.10 26.09 1.19
N THR A 51 -4.64 25.48 0.13
CA THR A 51 -5.89 25.89 -0.51
C THR A 51 -7.08 25.72 0.45
N CYS A 52 -7.20 24.58 1.13
CA CYS A 52 -8.23 24.37 2.14
C CYS A 52 -8.16 25.41 3.26
N ILE A 53 -6.96 25.66 3.81
CA ILE A 53 -6.75 26.68 4.85
C ILE A 53 -7.15 28.07 4.35
N ALA A 54 -6.75 28.45 3.12
CA ALA A 54 -7.08 29.75 2.54
C ALA A 54 -8.60 29.95 2.36
N HIS A 55 -9.33 28.86 2.14
CA HIS A 55 -10.79 28.87 2.00
C HIS A 55 -11.54 28.58 3.32
N GLY A 56 -10.85 28.47 4.46
CA GLY A 56 -11.47 28.17 5.76
C GLY A 56 -12.12 26.79 5.81
N ARG A 57 -11.64 25.85 4.99
CA ARG A 57 -12.09 24.47 4.89
C ARG A 57 -11.26 23.57 5.79
N ASP A 58 -11.92 22.64 6.47
CA ASP A 58 -11.24 21.57 7.19
C ASP A 58 -10.86 20.46 6.20
N GLU A 59 -9.59 20.05 6.20
CA GLU A 59 -9.10 19.00 5.29
C GLU A 59 -9.56 17.61 5.72
N ASP A 60 -9.86 17.42 7.00
CA ASP A 60 -10.33 16.15 7.57
C ASP A 60 -11.86 16.02 7.50
N ASP A 61 -12.55 17.01 6.92
CA ASP A 61 -13.97 16.94 6.63
C ASP A 61 -14.24 15.90 5.52
N SER A 62 -15.18 14.99 5.77
CA SER A 62 -15.50 13.90 4.86
C SER A 62 -16.04 14.38 3.52
N GLU A 63 -16.88 15.42 3.51
CA GLU A 63 -17.47 15.95 2.27
C GLU A 63 -16.40 16.62 1.39
N ILE A 64 -15.44 17.30 2.03
CA ILE A 64 -14.33 17.96 1.35
C ILE A 64 -13.35 16.91 0.81
N THR A 65 -13.06 15.87 1.59
CA THR A 65 -12.23 14.74 1.16
C THR A 65 -12.87 14.02 -0.03
N GLU A 66 -14.16 13.72 0.03
CA GLU A 66 -14.90 13.07 -1.05
C GLU A 66 -14.90 13.92 -2.33
N ALA A 67 -15.21 15.22 -2.23
CA ALA A 67 -15.21 16.13 -3.38
C ALA A 67 -13.84 16.22 -4.07
N ILE A 68 -12.76 16.27 -3.28
CA ILE A 68 -11.39 16.25 -3.80
C ILE A 68 -11.08 14.92 -4.50
N MET A 69 -11.49 13.79 -3.92
CA MET A 69 -11.30 12.49 -4.54
C MET A 69 -12.06 12.40 -5.86
N GLU A 70 -13.31 12.86 -5.91
CA GLU A 70 -14.10 12.92 -7.14
C GLU A 70 -13.44 13.76 -8.24
N GLU A 71 -12.87 14.92 -7.90
CA GLU A 71 -12.14 15.77 -8.84
C GLU A 71 -10.90 15.06 -9.40
N GLN A 72 -10.12 14.41 -8.54
CA GLN A 72 -8.96 13.62 -8.97
C GLN A 72 -9.36 12.45 -9.87
N TYR A 73 -10.49 11.79 -9.61
CA TYR A 73 -10.99 10.73 -10.47
C TYR A 73 -11.47 11.26 -11.84
N LYS A 74 -12.07 12.45 -11.91
CA LYS A 74 -12.42 13.08 -13.19
C LYS A 74 -11.21 13.34 -14.07
N GLU A 75 -10.14 13.88 -13.49
CA GLU A 75 -8.88 14.08 -14.22
C GLU A 75 -8.32 12.74 -14.74
N VAL A 76 -8.43 11.66 -13.96
CA VAL A 76 -8.02 10.32 -14.39
C VAL A 76 -8.89 9.82 -15.55
N ASP A 77 -10.20 10.00 -15.50
CA ASP A 77 -11.13 9.61 -16.57
C ASP A 77 -10.88 10.38 -17.87
N GLU A 78 -10.63 11.68 -17.77
CA GLU A 78 -10.26 12.52 -18.91
C GLU A 78 -8.94 12.05 -19.55
N ASN A 79 -7.91 11.83 -18.74
CA ASN A 79 -6.61 11.31 -19.19
C ASN A 79 -6.74 9.89 -19.80
N LEU A 80 -7.60 9.03 -19.24
CA LEU A 80 -7.92 7.72 -19.78
C LEU A 80 -8.61 7.84 -21.14
N SER A 81 -9.56 8.77 -21.30
CA SER A 81 -10.22 9.05 -22.57
C SER A 81 -9.22 9.49 -23.63
N GLU A 82 -8.33 10.43 -23.31
CA GLU A 82 -7.28 10.88 -24.22
C GLU A 82 -6.33 9.74 -24.62
N CYS A 83 -5.97 8.87 -23.67
CA CYS A 83 -5.17 7.69 -23.97
C CYS A 83 -5.92 6.71 -24.89
N ARG A 84 -7.22 6.49 -24.67
CA ARG A 84 -8.05 5.62 -25.52
C ARG A 84 -8.09 6.13 -26.95
N ASP A 85 -8.30 7.42 -27.13
CA ASP A 85 -8.29 8.06 -28.45
C ASP A 85 -6.92 7.93 -29.12
N LYS A 86 -5.85 8.16 -28.35
CA LYS A 86 -4.47 8.07 -28.84
C LYS A 86 -4.05 6.66 -29.26
N PHE A 87 -4.54 5.64 -28.55
CA PHE A 87 -4.23 4.23 -28.83
C PHE A 87 -5.32 3.50 -29.65
N GLY A 88 -6.37 4.21 -30.09
CA GLY A 88 -7.45 3.64 -30.89
C GLY A 88 -8.26 2.56 -30.16
N ILE A 89 -8.36 2.66 -28.83
CA ILE A 89 -9.12 1.73 -28.00
C ILE A 89 -10.60 2.10 -28.10
N ASN A 90 -11.37 1.30 -28.83
CA ASN A 90 -12.79 1.57 -29.08
C ASN A 90 -13.61 1.48 -27.77
N PRO A 91 -14.32 2.55 -27.35
CA PRO A 91 -15.20 2.52 -26.19
C PRO A 91 -16.36 1.53 -26.26
N ASP A 92 -16.75 1.15 -27.48
CA ASP A 92 -18.01 0.48 -27.77
C ASP A 92 -17.98 -1.03 -27.50
N VAL A 93 -17.10 -1.48 -26.60
CA VAL A 93 -17.18 -2.80 -25.95
C VAL A 93 -18.13 -2.70 -24.75
N GLY A 94 -19.38 -2.32 -25.02
CA GLY A 94 -20.47 -2.30 -24.03
C GLY A 94 -20.31 -1.22 -22.96
N ALA A 95 -21.38 -0.46 -22.70
CA ALA A 95 -21.53 0.16 -21.40
C ALA A 95 -21.43 -0.97 -20.37
N LEU A 96 -20.44 -0.91 -19.48
CA LEU A 96 -20.41 -1.77 -18.31
C LEU A 96 -21.58 -1.30 -17.45
N ASP A 97 -22.64 -2.07 -17.39
CA ASP A 97 -23.73 -1.82 -16.45
C ASP A 97 -23.12 -1.91 -15.03
N ASP A 98 -23.62 -1.16 -14.04
CA ASP A 98 -23.10 -1.17 -12.65
C ASP A 98 -23.09 -2.57 -11.98
N GLU A 99 -23.66 -3.59 -12.65
CA GLU A 99 -23.65 -5.01 -12.27
C GLU A 99 -22.59 -5.86 -13.00
N ASP A 100 -21.80 -5.30 -13.92
CA ASP A 100 -20.74 -6.00 -14.63
C ASP A 100 -19.49 -6.16 -13.75
N THR A 101 -19.63 -6.96 -12.68
CA THR A 101 -18.47 -7.67 -12.15
C THR A 101 -17.89 -8.46 -13.30
N VAL A 102 -16.70 -8.07 -13.77
CA VAL A 102 -15.95 -8.79 -14.80
C VAL A 102 -15.98 -10.28 -14.42
N ASP A 103 -16.73 -11.07 -15.19
CA ASP A 103 -16.90 -12.49 -14.91
C ASP A 103 -15.51 -13.12 -14.91
N PHE A 104 -15.08 -13.64 -13.76
CA PHE A 104 -13.72 -14.15 -13.61
C PHE A 104 -13.45 -15.27 -14.64
N GLU A 105 -14.47 -16.07 -14.93
CA GLU A 105 -14.46 -17.14 -15.91
C GLU A 105 -14.29 -16.62 -17.35
N SER A 106 -14.66 -15.37 -17.63
CA SER A 106 -14.53 -14.72 -18.94
C SER A 106 -13.12 -14.16 -19.22
N LEU A 107 -12.29 -14.00 -18.19
CA LEU A 107 -10.93 -13.47 -18.34
C LEU A 107 -10.00 -14.42 -19.10
N PRO A 108 -8.94 -13.93 -19.76
CA PRO A 108 -7.89 -14.78 -20.32
C PRO A 108 -7.32 -15.76 -19.28
N GLN A 109 -7.02 -17.00 -19.69
CA GLN A 109 -6.65 -18.07 -18.76
C GLN A 109 -5.38 -17.76 -17.96
N ASP A 110 -4.44 -17.03 -18.56
CA ASP A 110 -3.22 -16.52 -17.96
C ASP A 110 -3.50 -15.47 -16.88
N VAL A 111 -4.43 -14.53 -17.15
CA VAL A 111 -4.92 -13.56 -16.16
C VAL A 111 -5.62 -14.27 -15.00
N GLN A 112 -6.48 -15.27 -15.28
CA GLN A 112 -7.12 -16.07 -14.24
C GLN A 112 -6.11 -16.81 -13.34
N LYS A 113 -5.09 -17.43 -13.94
CA LYS A 113 -4.00 -18.10 -13.21
C LYS A 113 -3.25 -17.10 -12.34
N HIS A 114 -2.97 -15.91 -12.87
CA HIS A 114 -2.29 -14.85 -12.15
C HIS A 114 -3.08 -14.36 -10.93
N LEU A 115 -4.36 -14.03 -11.12
CA LEU A 115 -5.24 -13.61 -10.03
C LEU A 115 -5.38 -14.70 -8.97
N ARG A 116 -5.55 -15.97 -9.38
CA ARG A 116 -5.58 -17.11 -8.45
C ARG A 116 -4.29 -17.28 -7.68
N PHE A 117 -3.13 -17.06 -8.31
CA PHE A 117 -1.84 -17.10 -7.61
C PHE A 117 -1.82 -16.05 -6.50
N VAL A 118 -2.12 -14.79 -6.83
CA VAL A 118 -2.04 -13.68 -5.86
C VAL A 118 -3.04 -13.89 -4.73
N GLN A 119 -4.31 -14.17 -5.05
CA GLN A 119 -5.39 -14.32 -4.07
C GLN A 119 -5.18 -15.49 -3.11
N ASN A 120 -4.63 -16.60 -3.60
CA ASN A 120 -4.38 -17.79 -2.80
C ASN A 120 -2.96 -17.84 -2.20
N ASN A 121 -2.13 -16.82 -2.46
CA ASN A 121 -0.78 -16.78 -1.93
C ASN A 121 -0.82 -16.73 -0.38
N PRO A 122 -0.07 -17.58 0.33
CA PRO A 122 -0.02 -17.53 1.79
C PRO A 122 0.35 -16.16 2.37
N LEU A 123 1.16 -15.37 1.66
CA LEU A 123 1.50 -13.99 2.04
C LEU A 123 0.29 -13.07 2.01
N GLU A 124 -0.50 -13.13 0.94
CA GLU A 124 -1.72 -12.34 0.77
C GLU A 124 -2.74 -12.66 1.88
N LEU A 125 -2.94 -13.95 2.15
CA LEU A 125 -3.85 -14.42 3.21
C LEU A 125 -3.37 -13.97 4.59
N ALA A 126 -2.07 -14.05 4.87
CA ALA A 126 -1.50 -13.58 6.12
C ALA A 126 -1.64 -12.05 6.29
N ALA A 127 -1.42 -11.28 5.24
CA ALA A 127 -1.57 -9.83 5.29
C ALA A 127 -3.03 -9.38 5.43
N LYS A 128 -3.98 -10.04 4.76
CA LYS A 128 -5.42 -9.84 4.99
C LYS A 128 -5.81 -10.11 6.44
N SER A 129 -5.34 -11.24 7.00
CA SER A 129 -5.59 -11.58 8.40
C SER A 129 -5.01 -10.54 9.36
N TYR A 130 -3.78 -10.07 9.09
CA TYR A 130 -3.15 -9.00 9.86
C TYR A 130 -3.95 -7.70 9.79
N CYS A 131 -4.34 -7.26 8.58
CA CYS A 131 -5.14 -6.07 8.34
C CYS A 131 -6.45 -6.09 9.13
N HIS A 132 -7.22 -7.19 9.04
CA HIS A 132 -8.48 -7.34 9.77
C HIS A 132 -8.27 -7.33 11.29
N LYS A 133 -7.26 -8.04 11.81
CA LYS A 133 -6.97 -8.08 13.24
C LYS A 133 -6.51 -6.71 13.75
N ALA A 134 -5.67 -6.00 13.00
CA ALA A 134 -5.21 -4.67 13.36
C ALA A 134 -6.36 -3.65 13.33
N ARG A 135 -7.22 -3.69 12.31
CA ARG A 135 -8.42 -2.85 12.25
C ARG A 135 -9.32 -3.07 13.46
N ALA A 136 -9.65 -4.33 13.77
CA ALA A 136 -10.47 -4.66 14.92
C ALA A 136 -9.82 -4.19 16.23
N PHE A 137 -8.51 -4.37 16.38
CA PHE A 137 -7.76 -3.87 17.54
C PHE A 137 -7.89 -2.34 17.66
N LEU A 138 -7.64 -1.60 16.58
CA LEU A 138 -7.69 -0.13 16.56
C LEU A 138 -9.09 0.43 16.82
N GLN A 139 -10.13 -0.20 16.28
CA GLN A 139 -11.53 0.16 16.58
C GLN A 139 -11.84 0.05 18.08
N ASN A 140 -11.34 -0.99 18.74
CA ASN A 140 -11.61 -1.22 20.17
C ASN A 140 -10.69 -0.43 21.11
N THR A 141 -9.67 0.27 20.60
CA THR A 141 -8.62 0.87 21.45
C THR A 141 -8.25 2.30 21.13
N PHE A 142 -8.32 2.72 19.87
CA PHE A 142 -7.71 3.96 19.38
C PHE A 142 -8.70 4.88 18.66
N TYR A 143 -9.48 4.38 17.69
CA TYR A 143 -10.27 5.26 16.81
C TYR A 143 -11.35 6.06 17.55
N ASP A 144 -12.03 5.43 18.51
CA ASP A 144 -13.10 6.08 19.27
C ASP A 144 -12.68 6.39 20.72
N ASN A 145 -11.36 6.50 20.97
CA ASN A 145 -10.82 6.62 22.32
C ASN A 145 -9.88 7.81 22.50
N ASP A 146 -10.44 8.93 22.92
CA ASP A 146 -9.69 10.16 23.22
C ASP A 146 -8.76 10.05 24.46
N LYS A 147 -8.85 8.96 25.22
CA LYS A 147 -8.09 8.74 26.47
C LYS A 147 -6.86 7.85 26.28
N VAL A 148 -6.44 7.60 25.05
CA VAL A 148 -5.19 6.89 24.77
C VAL A 148 -4.03 7.63 25.43
N ASP A 149 -3.16 6.88 26.12
CA ASP A 149 -1.97 7.44 26.75
C ASP A 149 -1.15 8.23 25.71
N PRO A 150 -0.85 9.53 25.95
CA PRO A 150 -0.06 10.33 25.03
C PRO A 150 1.29 9.70 24.65
N ILE A 151 1.89 8.91 25.54
CA ILE A 151 3.15 8.19 25.29
C ILE A 151 2.98 7.13 24.20
N LEU A 152 1.81 6.48 24.14
CA LEU A 152 1.50 5.41 23.18
C LEU A 152 0.81 5.91 21.92
N LYS A 153 0.33 7.16 21.89
CA LYS A 153 -0.40 7.72 20.75
C LYS A 153 0.36 7.54 19.44
N TYR A 154 1.66 7.81 19.42
CA TYR A 154 2.47 7.63 18.22
C TYR A 154 2.54 6.18 17.75
N ASP A 155 2.67 5.22 18.67
CA ASP A 155 2.72 3.79 18.34
C ASP A 155 1.36 3.32 17.77
N PHE A 156 0.24 3.83 18.29
CA PHE A 156 -1.08 3.57 17.70
C PHE A 156 -1.21 4.14 16.28
N VAL A 157 -0.75 5.37 16.06
CA VAL A 157 -0.75 5.98 14.72
C VAL A 157 0.13 5.14 13.77
N VAL A 158 1.24 4.55 14.23
CA VAL A 158 2.05 3.63 13.42
C VAL A 158 1.25 2.41 12.97
N VAL A 159 0.56 1.73 13.89
CA VAL A 159 -0.24 0.56 13.55
C VAL A 159 -1.41 0.95 12.64
N SER A 160 -2.07 2.08 12.93
CA SER A 160 -3.15 2.62 12.10
C SER A 160 -2.69 2.97 10.69
N TRP A 161 -1.49 3.53 10.51
CA TRP A 161 -0.97 3.83 9.18
C TRP A 161 -0.66 2.56 8.37
N TYR A 162 0.03 1.60 8.98
CA TYR A 162 0.59 0.48 8.24
C TYR A 162 -0.35 -0.71 8.04
N HIS A 163 -1.44 -0.83 8.81
CA HIS A 163 -2.30 -2.02 8.72
C HIS A 163 -2.99 -2.20 7.36
N THR A 164 -3.47 -1.11 6.74
CA THR A 164 -4.05 -1.14 5.39
C THR A 164 -2.96 -1.13 4.32
N LEU A 165 -1.90 -0.32 4.52
CA LEU A 165 -0.80 -0.19 3.57
C LEU A 165 -0.09 -1.52 3.31
N LEU A 166 0.18 -2.31 4.37
CA LEU A 166 0.91 -3.57 4.24
C LEU A 166 0.21 -4.55 3.30
N GLN A 167 -1.11 -4.70 3.41
CA GLN A 167 -1.89 -5.59 2.54
C GLN A 167 -1.80 -5.13 1.08
N VAL A 168 -2.04 -3.85 0.80
CA VAL A 168 -2.07 -3.31 -0.56
C VAL A 168 -0.68 -3.41 -1.23
N LYS A 169 0.37 -3.05 -0.49
CA LYS A 169 1.74 -3.10 -0.98
C LYS A 169 2.21 -4.53 -1.24
N LEU A 170 1.82 -5.47 -0.37
CA LEU A 170 2.15 -6.87 -0.55
C LEU A 170 1.40 -7.47 -1.74
N HIS A 171 0.12 -7.15 -1.92
CA HIS A 171 -0.65 -7.56 -3.08
C HIS A 171 0.02 -7.10 -4.39
N ARG A 172 0.38 -5.82 -4.48
CA ARG A 172 1.11 -5.26 -5.64
C ARG A 172 2.45 -5.97 -5.87
N ALA A 173 3.20 -6.25 -4.80
CA ALA A 173 4.45 -6.99 -4.90
C ALA A 173 4.25 -8.39 -5.48
N LEU A 174 3.19 -9.10 -5.04
CA LEU A 174 2.85 -10.43 -5.53
C LEU A 174 2.42 -10.41 -7.00
N CYS A 175 1.68 -9.38 -7.43
CA CYS A 175 1.37 -9.16 -8.85
C CYS A 175 2.66 -8.98 -9.67
N GLY A 176 3.59 -8.13 -9.22
CA GLY A 176 4.85 -7.93 -9.95
C GLY A 176 5.80 -9.15 -9.91
N PHE A 177 5.66 -10.01 -8.90
CA PHE A 177 6.49 -11.21 -8.74
C PHE A 177 6.02 -12.41 -9.57
N HIS A 178 4.73 -12.47 -9.92
CA HIS A 178 4.14 -13.61 -10.63
C HIS A 178 3.94 -13.35 -12.13
N GLU A 179 4.38 -14.28 -12.96
CA GLU A 179 4.21 -14.26 -14.42
C GLU A 179 2.70 -14.38 -14.84
N PRO A 180 2.29 -13.94 -16.05
CA PRO A 180 3.08 -13.80 -17.28
C PRO A 180 3.88 -12.52 -17.32
N ALA A 181 5.09 -12.62 -17.86
CA ALA A 181 6.04 -11.54 -18.09
C ALA A 181 5.55 -10.51 -19.14
N CYS A 182 4.34 -9.97 -19.00
CA CYS A 182 3.85 -8.89 -19.87
C CYS A 182 4.61 -7.56 -19.65
N GLU A 183 5.35 -7.42 -18.54
CA GLU A 183 6.10 -6.21 -18.18
C GLU A 183 7.62 -6.43 -17.99
N GLY A 184 8.16 -7.58 -18.40
CA GLY A 184 9.60 -7.86 -18.34
C GLY A 184 10.23 -7.65 -16.95
N GLU A 185 11.48 -7.18 -16.90
CA GLU A 185 12.20 -6.97 -15.64
C GLU A 185 11.60 -5.87 -14.74
N LEU A 186 10.82 -4.93 -15.31
CA LEU A 186 10.27 -3.77 -14.60
C LEU A 186 9.32 -4.19 -13.46
N ALA A 187 8.45 -5.15 -13.72
CA ALA A 187 7.52 -5.68 -12.71
C ALA A 187 8.27 -6.30 -11.52
N LEU A 188 9.38 -7.00 -11.77
CA LEU A 188 10.20 -7.58 -10.71
C LEU A 188 10.94 -6.50 -9.90
N TYR A 189 11.47 -5.47 -10.57
CA TYR A 189 12.09 -4.33 -9.87
C TYR A 189 11.06 -3.64 -8.94
N ASP A 190 9.84 -3.39 -9.42
CA ASP A 190 8.74 -2.84 -8.61
C ASP A 190 8.35 -3.77 -7.46
N ALA A 191 8.23 -5.08 -7.71
CA ALA A 191 7.90 -6.05 -6.67
C ALA A 191 8.90 -6.01 -5.50
N VAL A 192 10.20 -5.98 -5.80
CA VAL A 192 11.26 -5.87 -4.78
C VAL A 192 11.22 -4.51 -4.08
N ALA A 193 10.86 -3.43 -4.77
CA ALA A 193 10.65 -2.12 -4.17
C ALA A 193 9.49 -2.16 -3.16
N GLN A 194 8.35 -2.74 -3.55
CA GLN A 194 7.19 -2.89 -2.67
C GLN A 194 7.49 -3.81 -1.49
N PHE A 195 8.28 -4.87 -1.66
CA PHE A 195 8.78 -5.68 -0.54
C PHE A 195 9.61 -4.87 0.46
N GLN A 196 10.41 -3.88 0.03
CA GLN A 196 11.13 -3.01 0.98
C GLN A 196 10.14 -2.18 1.83
N VAL A 197 9.09 -1.64 1.19
CA VAL A 197 8.04 -0.90 1.89
C VAL A 197 7.33 -1.81 2.91
N CYS A 198 6.99 -3.04 2.52
CA CYS A 198 6.38 -4.03 3.41
C CYS A 198 7.29 -4.37 4.60
N LYS A 199 8.58 -4.59 4.37
CA LYS A 199 9.55 -4.87 5.46
C LYS A 199 9.64 -3.71 6.44
N LYS A 200 9.70 -2.46 5.95
CA LYS A 200 9.66 -1.26 6.80
C LYS A 200 8.36 -1.19 7.62
N ALA A 201 7.22 -1.37 6.97
CA ALA A 201 5.90 -1.36 7.62
C ALA A 201 5.80 -2.40 8.74
N ILE A 202 6.29 -3.62 8.48
CA ILE A 202 6.32 -4.72 9.45
C ILE A 202 7.22 -4.38 10.64
N THR A 203 8.45 -3.92 10.41
CA THR A 203 9.38 -3.57 11.48
C THR A 203 8.79 -2.52 12.41
N LEU A 204 8.28 -1.43 11.85
CA LEU A 204 7.70 -0.34 12.63
C LEU A 204 6.44 -0.79 13.39
N SER A 205 5.60 -1.61 12.76
CA SER A 205 4.39 -2.13 13.39
C SER A 205 4.70 -3.11 14.52
N ILE A 206 5.71 -3.98 14.37
CA ILE A 206 6.18 -4.88 15.43
C ILE A 206 6.66 -4.06 16.65
N ASP A 207 7.47 -3.04 16.42
CA ASP A 207 8.01 -2.21 17.49
C ASP A 207 6.90 -1.45 18.23
N ALA A 208 5.94 -0.89 17.49
CA ALA A 208 4.77 -0.24 18.06
C ALA A 208 3.91 -1.22 18.89
N LEU A 209 3.55 -2.37 18.32
CA LEU A 209 2.75 -3.39 18.99
C LEU A 209 3.41 -3.90 20.28
N ARG A 210 4.73 -4.04 20.30
CA ARG A 210 5.49 -4.45 21.50
C ARG A 210 5.41 -3.41 22.62
N LYS A 211 5.39 -2.12 22.30
CA LYS A 211 5.24 -1.05 23.30
C LYS A 211 3.80 -0.89 23.78
N ILE A 212 2.83 -1.14 22.90
CA ILE A 212 1.40 -1.08 23.25
C ILE A 212 1.01 -2.28 24.14
N SER A 213 1.55 -3.47 23.86
CA SER A 213 1.13 -4.72 24.51
C SER A 213 1.08 -4.70 26.05
N PRO A 214 2.05 -4.11 26.79
CA PRO A 214 2.02 -4.08 28.25
C PRO A 214 0.86 -3.24 28.82
N ALA A 215 0.47 -2.17 28.13
CA ALA A 215 -0.59 -1.27 28.57
C ALA A 215 -2.00 -1.79 28.21
N TYR A 216 -2.11 -2.75 27.29
CA TYR A 216 -3.37 -3.29 26.79
C TYR A 216 -3.45 -4.82 27.00
N PRO A 217 -3.38 -5.33 28.25
CA PRO A 217 -3.32 -6.76 28.53
C PRO A 217 -4.55 -7.54 28.06
N ALA A 218 -5.73 -6.89 28.02
CA ALA A 218 -6.96 -7.46 27.48
C ALA A 218 -6.84 -7.88 26.00
N PHE A 219 -5.97 -7.21 25.24
CA PHE A 219 -5.71 -7.48 23.83
C PHE A 219 -4.42 -8.28 23.59
N SER A 220 -3.78 -8.79 24.65
CA SER A 220 -2.47 -9.44 24.56
C SER A 220 -2.44 -10.64 23.61
N VAL A 221 -3.52 -11.42 23.53
CA VAL A 221 -3.64 -12.55 22.59
C VAL A 221 -3.67 -12.04 21.14
N GLN A 222 -4.54 -11.07 20.85
CA GLN A 222 -4.65 -10.47 19.51
C GLN A 222 -3.35 -9.81 19.07
N ILE A 223 -2.65 -9.11 19.98
CA ILE A 223 -1.35 -8.51 19.68
C ILE A 223 -0.30 -9.59 19.37
N LYS A 224 -0.25 -10.68 20.13
CA LYS A 224 0.65 -11.81 19.83
C LYS A 224 0.37 -12.44 18.47
N GLU A 225 -0.90 -12.59 18.10
CA GLU A 225 -1.29 -13.08 16.77
C GLU A 225 -0.82 -12.12 15.67
N MET A 226 -1.02 -10.81 15.84
CA MET A 226 -0.53 -9.80 14.89
C MET A 226 0.99 -9.81 14.76
N LEU A 227 1.73 -9.98 15.85
CA LEU A 227 3.18 -10.14 15.85
C LEU A 227 3.61 -11.41 15.11
N ALA A 228 2.94 -12.54 15.37
CA ALA A 228 3.22 -13.80 14.68
C ALA A 228 2.98 -13.71 13.17
N LEU A 229 1.87 -13.08 12.75
CA LEU A 229 1.57 -12.80 11.35
C LEU A 229 2.64 -11.91 10.73
N SER A 230 3.04 -10.84 11.43
CA SER A 230 4.08 -9.91 10.96
C SER A 230 5.41 -10.62 10.72
N HIS A 231 5.84 -11.48 11.65
CA HIS A 231 7.03 -12.31 11.49
C HIS A 231 6.89 -13.31 10.34
N ASN A 232 5.73 -13.96 10.19
CA ASN A 232 5.46 -14.89 9.10
C ASN A 232 5.58 -14.21 7.73
N ILE A 233 4.96 -13.03 7.59
CA ILE A 233 5.02 -12.22 6.37
C ILE A 233 6.47 -11.84 6.07
N HIS A 234 7.19 -11.29 7.05
CA HIS A 234 8.59 -10.89 6.86
C HIS A 234 9.47 -12.05 6.40
N SER A 235 9.42 -13.20 7.07
CA SER A 235 10.23 -14.37 6.71
C SER A 235 9.93 -14.89 5.31
N ARG A 236 8.67 -14.85 4.88
CA ARG A 236 8.26 -15.27 3.53
C ARG A 236 8.69 -14.28 2.45
N ILE A 237 8.65 -12.97 2.73
CA ILE A 237 9.21 -11.95 1.83
C ILE A 237 10.71 -12.21 1.60
N VAL A 238 11.46 -12.44 2.68
CA VAL A 238 12.90 -12.74 2.59
C VAL A 238 13.14 -14.00 1.75
N ALA A 239 12.37 -15.08 1.98
CA ALA A 239 12.49 -16.30 1.20
C ALA A 239 12.19 -16.10 -0.31
N MET A 240 11.22 -15.26 -0.65
CA MET A 240 10.92 -14.90 -2.04
C MET A 240 12.02 -14.06 -2.69
N GLU A 241 12.57 -13.09 -1.96
CA GLU A 241 13.72 -12.32 -2.45
C GLU A 241 14.95 -13.21 -2.68
N GLU A 242 15.20 -14.17 -1.78
CA GLU A 242 16.30 -15.14 -1.90
C GLU A 242 16.12 -16.12 -3.07
N SER A 243 14.88 -16.37 -3.50
CA SER A 243 14.59 -17.23 -4.66
C SER A 243 14.79 -16.53 -6.00
N ILE A 244 15.00 -15.21 -6.02
CA ILE A 244 15.29 -14.48 -7.26
C ILE A 244 16.66 -14.92 -7.75
N THR A 245 16.70 -15.63 -8.87
CA THR A 245 17.93 -16.17 -9.50
C THR A 245 18.54 -15.23 -10.51
#